data_AF-X1R548-F1
#
_entry.id   AF-X1R548-F1
#
_cell.length_a   1.000
_cell.length_b   1.000
_cell.length_c   1.000
_cell.angle_alpha   90.00
_cell.angle_beta   90.00
_cell.angle_gamma   90.00
#
_symmetry.space_group_name_H-M   'P 1'
#
loop_
_entity.id
_entity.type
_entity.pdbx_description
1 polymer ?
#
loop_
_entity_poly.entity_id
_entity_poly.type
_entity_poly.pdbx_seq_one_letter_code
_entity_poly.pdbx_strand_id
1 'polypeptide(L)'
;GVDPEKAVIVLEGERADGVGANCGTGPEVLYKVLKIMKKVRQTYLMVEPNAGIPEFVAGKVIYPASPKVMADYAEKFIRSGINLIGGCCGTTPLHIKAMSAKIKNKN
;
A
#
# COMPACT_ATOMS: atom_id res chain seq x y z
N GLY A 1 -3.16 14.72 14.01
CA GLY A 1 -2.42 13.54 13.51
C GLY A 1 -1.10 13.98 12.90
N VAL A 2 -0.25 13.04 12.48
CA VAL A 2 0.99 13.33 11.75
C VAL A 2 0.70 13.24 10.25
N ASP A 3 1.08 14.28 9.50
CA ASP A 3 0.90 14.31 8.04
C ASP A 3 1.90 13.36 7.35
N PRO A 4 1.57 12.75 6.20
CA PRO A 4 2.46 11.80 5.54
C PRO A 4 3.84 12.37 5.19
N GLU A 5 3.94 13.64 4.78
CA GLU A 5 5.23 14.30 4.48
C GLU A 5 6.09 14.44 5.74
N LYS A 6 5.48 14.82 6.87
CA LYS A 6 6.19 14.95 8.16
C LYS A 6 6.71 13.61 8.64
N ALA A 7 5.93 12.54 8.49
CA ALA A 7 6.36 11.19 8.83
C ALA A 7 7.61 10.78 8.02
N VAL A 8 7.64 11.05 6.71
CA VAL A 8 8.81 10.76 5.87
C VAL A 8 10.04 11.54 6.33
N ILE A 9 9.91 12.87 6.50
CA ILE A 9 11.04 13.74 6.88
C ILE A 9 11.65 13.29 8.21
N VAL A 10 10.81 12.98 9.21
CA VAL A 10 11.31 12.55 10.53
C VAL A 10 11.98 11.18 10.44
N LEU A 11 11.33 10.18 9.80
CA LEU A 11 11.88 8.82 9.74
C LEU A 11 13.16 8.74 8.90
N GLU A 12 13.24 9.45 7.77
CA GLU A 12 14.47 9.53 6.97
C GLU A 12 15.56 10.33 7.69
N GLY A 13 15.20 11.34 8.48
CA GLY A 13 16.12 12.05 9.37
C GLY A 13 16.76 11.15 10.43
N GLU A 14 16.00 10.17 10.91
CA GLU A 14 16.47 9.07 11.77
C GLU A 14 17.16 7.93 11.00
N ARG A 15 17.51 8.17 9.73
CA ARG A 15 18.31 7.29 8.87
C ARG A 15 17.61 5.98 8.49
N ALA A 16 16.27 5.97 8.43
CA ALA A 16 15.54 4.82 7.89
C ALA A 16 15.86 4.61 6.40
N ASP A 17 16.19 3.38 5.99
CA ASP A 17 16.45 3.01 4.59
C ASP A 17 15.18 2.91 3.72
N GLY A 18 14.01 2.91 4.36
CA GLY A 18 12.72 2.88 3.69
C GLY A 18 11.58 3.30 4.59
N VAL A 19 10.57 3.89 3.97
CA VAL A 19 9.34 4.38 4.61
C VAL A 19 8.13 3.89 3.82
N GLY A 20 6.95 3.91 4.43
CA GLY A 20 5.75 3.41 3.76
C GLY A 20 4.49 3.58 4.57
N ALA A 21 3.41 3.01 4.05
CA ALA A 21 2.13 2.97 4.74
C ALA A 21 1.51 1.57 4.65
N ASN A 22 0.99 1.08 5.75
CA ASN A 22 0.25 -0.17 5.82
C ASN A 22 -1.06 -0.01 6.62
N CYS A 23 -2.00 -0.93 6.39
CA CYS A 23 -3.25 -1.04 7.15
C CYS A 23 -4.13 0.23 7.12
N GLY A 24 -5.10 0.31 8.04
CA GLY A 24 -6.04 1.41 8.27
C GLY A 24 -7.10 1.58 7.18
N THR A 25 -6.74 1.35 5.92
CA THR A 25 -7.57 1.64 4.76
C THR A 25 -7.18 0.79 3.54
N GLY A 26 -8.00 0.89 2.49
CA GLY A 26 -7.81 0.16 1.25
C GLY A 26 -6.76 0.77 0.31
N PRO A 27 -6.51 0.12 -0.83
CA PRO A 27 -5.43 0.49 -1.75
C PRO A 27 -5.63 1.86 -2.41
N GLU A 28 -6.87 2.31 -2.60
CA GLU A 28 -7.14 3.65 -3.16
C GLU A 28 -6.61 4.78 -2.28
N VAL A 29 -6.91 4.71 -0.99
CA VAL A 29 -6.53 5.76 -0.06
C VAL A 29 -5.01 5.73 0.16
N LEU A 30 -4.42 4.55 0.34
CA LEU A 30 -2.97 4.44 0.43
C LEU A 30 -2.26 4.92 -0.84
N TYR A 31 -2.85 4.73 -2.03
CA TYR A 31 -2.31 5.30 -3.27
C TYR A 31 -2.22 6.83 -3.22
N LYS A 32 -3.22 7.51 -2.67
CA LYS A 32 -3.18 8.98 -2.48
C LYS A 32 -2.12 9.38 -1.44
N VAL A 33 -2.03 8.64 -0.33
CA VAL A 33 -1.01 8.86 0.72
C VAL A 33 0.40 8.71 0.18
N LEU A 34 0.69 7.64 -0.57
CA LEU A 34 2.02 7.44 -1.14
C LEU A 34 2.39 8.50 -2.18
N LYS A 35 1.43 9.04 -2.94
CA LYS A 35 1.71 10.16 -3.84
C LYS A 35 2.16 11.41 -3.09
N ILE A 36 1.70 11.60 -1.85
CA ILE A 36 2.13 12.67 -0.96
C ILE A 36 3.52 12.36 -0.41
N MET A 37 3.73 11.18 0.18
CA MET A 37 5.03 10.74 0.71
C MET A 37 6.14 10.79 -0.34
N LYS A 38 5.84 10.36 -1.57
CA LYS A 38 6.79 10.34 -2.69
C LYS A 38 7.37 11.72 -3.03
N LYS A 39 6.65 12.82 -2.75
CA LYS A 39 7.15 14.17 -3.06
C LYS A 39 8.40 14.56 -2.27
N VAL A 40 8.56 13.98 -1.07
CA VAL A 40 9.62 14.34 -0.14
C VAL A 40 10.60 13.20 0.14
N ARG A 41 10.27 11.96 -0.26
CA ARG A 41 11.12 10.78 0.00
C ARG A 41 12.48 10.87 -0.70
N GLN A 42 13.50 10.35 -0.03
CA GLN A 42 14.82 10.06 -0.61
C GLN A 42 15.16 8.56 -0.59
N THR A 43 14.42 7.76 0.18
CA THR A 43 14.68 6.34 0.42
C THR A 43 13.62 5.43 -0.24
N TYR A 44 13.67 4.12 0.01
CA TYR A 44 12.70 3.17 -0.54
C TYR A 44 11.28 3.47 -0.04
N LEU A 45 10.29 3.32 -0.92
CA LEU A 45 8.87 3.51 -0.56
C LEU A 45 8.11 2.19 -0.61
N MET A 46 7.35 1.90 0.44
CA MET A 46 6.63 0.64 0.61
C MET A 46 5.13 0.84 0.82
N VAL A 47 4.32 -0.15 0.47
CA VAL A 47 2.87 -0.14 0.72
C VAL A 47 2.29 -1.52 0.98
N GLU A 48 1.40 -1.60 1.98
CA GLU A 48 0.66 -2.82 2.31
C GLU A 48 -0.80 -2.46 2.70
N PRO A 49 -1.68 -2.24 1.71
CA PRO A 49 -3.06 -1.86 1.99
C PRO A 49 -3.87 -3.01 2.55
N ASN A 50 -4.96 -2.71 3.26
CA ASN A 50 -6.00 -3.71 3.51
C ASN A 50 -6.62 -4.13 2.17
N ALA A 51 -7.23 -5.32 2.12
CA ALA A 51 -8.04 -5.77 0.98
C ALA A 51 -9.38 -5.00 0.92
N GLY A 52 -9.30 -3.68 0.75
CA GLY A 52 -10.44 -2.76 0.80
C GLY A 52 -10.58 -2.06 2.15
N ILE A 53 -11.53 -1.12 2.21
CA ILE A 53 -11.92 -0.50 3.48
C ILE A 53 -12.67 -1.55 4.29
N PRO A 54 -12.35 -1.76 5.58
CA PRO A 54 -13.07 -2.72 6.41
C PRO A 54 -14.54 -2.33 6.55
N GLU A 55 -15.42 -3.30 6.36
CA GLU A 55 -16.87 -3.17 6.52
C GLU A 55 -17.34 -4.05 7.67
N PHE A 56 -18.27 -3.56 8.49
CA PHE A 56 -18.87 -4.36 9.56
C PHE A 56 -20.18 -4.98 9.08
N VAL A 57 -20.17 -6.29 8.85
CA VAL A 57 -21.31 -7.04 8.32
C VAL A 57 -21.63 -8.19 9.27
N ALA A 58 -22.86 -8.22 9.80
CA ALA A 58 -23.37 -9.29 10.67
C ALA A 58 -22.42 -9.64 11.84
N GLY A 59 -21.88 -8.62 12.51
CA GLY A 59 -21.00 -8.82 13.68
C GLY A 59 -19.53 -9.10 13.32
N LYS A 60 -19.15 -9.09 12.04
CA LYS A 60 -17.80 -9.41 11.58
C LYS A 60 -17.22 -8.31 10.71
N VAL A 61 -15.91 -8.14 10.77
CA VAL A 61 -15.18 -7.27 9.85
C VAL A 61 -14.90 -8.02 8.55
N ILE A 62 -15.34 -7.46 7.43
CA ILE A 62 -15.14 -7.98 6.07
C ILE A 62 -14.28 -7.01 5.28
N TYR A 63 -13.40 -7.56 4.45
CA TYR A 63 -12.53 -6.80 3.54
C TYR A 63 -12.95 -7.10 2.10
N PRO A 64 -13.60 -6.15 1.40
CA PRO A 64 -14.36 -6.46 0.18
C PRO A 64 -13.52 -6.47 -1.12
N ALA A 65 -12.29 -5.97 -1.10
CA ALA A 65 -11.49 -5.89 -2.33
C ALA A 65 -11.05 -7.28 -2.76
N SER A 66 -11.37 -7.62 -4.01
CA SER A 66 -10.98 -8.90 -4.60
C SER A 66 -9.48 -8.93 -4.96
N PRO A 67 -8.93 -10.13 -5.24
CA PRO A 67 -7.58 -10.28 -5.79
C PRO A 67 -7.32 -9.41 -7.03
N LYS A 68 -8.33 -9.26 -7.91
CA LYS A 68 -8.23 -8.41 -9.10
C LYS A 68 -8.07 -6.93 -8.73
N VAL A 69 -8.86 -6.43 -7.79
CA VAL A 69 -8.79 -5.03 -7.35
C VAL A 69 -7.41 -4.73 -6.75
N MET A 70 -6.91 -5.61 -5.89
CA MET A 70 -5.57 -5.46 -5.31
C MET A 70 -4.48 -5.51 -6.38
N ALA A 71 -4.60 -6.40 -7.38
CA ALA A 71 -3.68 -6.47 -8.51
C ALA A 71 -3.67 -5.20 -9.38
N ASP A 72 -4.83 -4.64 -9.68
CA ASP A 72 -4.93 -3.39 -10.46
C ASP A 72 -4.26 -2.22 -9.72
N TYR A 73 -4.32 -2.19 -8.38
CA TYR A 73 -3.59 -1.21 -7.58
C TYR A 73 -2.09 -1.51 -7.47
N ALA A 74 -1.67 -2.78 -7.39
CA ALA A 74 -0.26 -3.14 -7.47
C ALA A 74 0.42 -2.59 -8.73
N GLU A 75 -0.26 -2.65 -9.88
CA GLU A 75 0.23 -2.01 -11.12
C GLU A 75 0.30 -0.46 -11.01
N LYS A 76 -0.65 0.18 -10.33
CA LYS A 76 -0.57 1.64 -10.10
C LYS A 76 0.60 2.01 -9.19
N PHE A 77 0.84 1.22 -8.14
CA PHE A 77 1.94 1.43 -7.21
C PHE A 77 3.29 1.28 -7.92
N ILE A 78 3.51 0.21 -8.68
CA ILE A 78 4.81 -0.01 -9.35
C ILE A 78 5.09 1.09 -10.38
N ARG A 79 4.08 1.49 -11.18
CA ARG A 79 4.18 2.62 -12.13
C ARG A 79 4.44 3.97 -11.44
N SER A 80 4.09 4.08 -10.16
CA SER A 80 4.35 5.25 -9.34
C SER A 80 5.69 5.19 -8.62
N GLY A 81 6.56 4.21 -8.92
CA GLY A 81 7.89 4.09 -8.32
C GLY A 81 7.85 3.68 -6.85
N ILE A 82 6.88 2.86 -6.46
CA ILE A 82 6.86 2.16 -5.17
C ILE A 82 7.76 0.92 -5.28
N ASN A 83 8.60 0.71 -4.27
CA ASN A 83 9.66 -0.30 -4.29
C ASN A 83 9.21 -1.64 -3.72
N LEU A 84 8.37 -1.62 -2.67
CA LEU A 84 7.84 -2.82 -2.04
C LEU A 84 6.31 -2.75 -1.95
N ILE A 85 5.65 -3.79 -2.44
CA ILE A 85 4.18 -3.89 -2.48
C ILE A 85 3.78 -5.20 -1.81
N GLY A 86 3.02 -5.10 -0.73
CA GLY A 86 2.42 -6.24 -0.03
C GLY A 86 0.94 -6.01 0.22
N GLY A 87 0.41 -6.62 1.28
CA GLY A 87 -0.96 -6.39 1.72
C GLY A 87 -1.13 -6.73 3.19
N CYS A 88 -2.03 -5.99 3.84
CA CYS A 88 -2.31 -6.11 5.28
C CYS A 88 -3.64 -6.87 5.49
N CYS A 89 -4.53 -6.39 6.37
CA CYS A 89 -5.74 -7.11 6.75
C CYS A 89 -6.65 -7.43 5.56
N GLY A 90 -7.21 -8.64 5.56
CA GLY A 90 -8.04 -9.16 4.46
C GLY A 90 -7.26 -9.67 3.25
N THR A 91 -5.96 -9.38 3.15
CA THR A 91 -5.12 -9.94 2.09
C THR A 91 -4.94 -11.44 2.30
N THR A 92 -4.93 -12.20 1.20
CA THR A 92 -4.76 -13.65 1.21
C THR A 92 -3.73 -14.06 0.16
N PRO A 93 -3.25 -15.32 0.15
CA PRO A 93 -2.36 -15.81 -0.90
C PRO A 93 -2.90 -15.61 -2.33
N LEU A 94 -4.22 -15.65 -2.54
CA LEU A 94 -4.84 -15.36 -3.84
C LEU A 94 -4.62 -13.91 -4.28
N HIS A 95 -4.69 -12.96 -3.33
CA HIS A 95 -4.38 -11.56 -3.59
C HIS A 95 -2.91 -11.39 -3.97
N ILE A 96 -1.99 -11.97 -3.19
CA ILE A 96 -0.54 -11.89 -3.45
C ILE A 96 -0.20 -12.50 -4.82
N LYS A 97 -0.77 -13.67 -5.15
CA LYS A 97 -0.60 -14.31 -6.46
C LYS A 97 -1.09 -13.41 -7.61
N ALA A 98 -2.26 -12.79 -7.47
CA ALA A 98 -2.80 -11.89 -8.48
C ALA A 98 -1.96 -10.62 -8.64
N MET A 99 -1.54 -10.00 -7.54
CA MET A 99 -0.66 -8.82 -7.55
C MET A 99 0.67 -9.14 -8.22
N SER A 100 1.33 -10.22 -7.80
CA SER A 100 2.59 -10.68 -8.38
C SER A 100 2.46 -10.95 -9.89
N ALA A 101 1.45 -11.70 -10.31
CA ALA A 101 1.22 -12.01 -11.72
C ALA A 101 0.99 -10.76 -12.59
N LYS A 102 0.34 -9.72 -12.05
CA LYS A 102 0.05 -8.47 -12.76
C LYS A 102 1.29 -7.60 -12.97
N ILE A 103 2.26 -7.64 -12.04
CA ILE A 103 3.43 -6.74 -12.03
C ILE A 103 4.74 -7.42 -12.41
N LYS A 104 4.78 -8.75 -12.48
CA LYS A 104 5.98 -9.49 -12.92
C LYS A 104 6.42 -8.99 -14.30
N ASN A 105 7.73 -8.75 -14.46
CA ASN A 105 8.36 -8.23 -15.68
C ASN A 105 7.97 -6.78 -16.07
N LYS A 106 7.54 -5.95 -15.12
CA LYS A 106 7.25 -4.52 -15.35
C LYS A 106 8.28 -3.56 -14.75
N ASN A 107 9.48 -4.06 -14.44
CA ASN A 107 10.63 -3.31 -13.97
C ASN A 107 11.77 -3.41 -14.97
#